data_AF-A0A949Z3A6-F1
#
_entry.id   AF-A0A949Z3A6-F1
#
_cell.length_a   1.000
_cell.length_b   1.000
_cell.length_c   1.000
_cell.angle_alpha   90.00
_cell.angle_beta   90.00
_cell.angle_gamma   90.00
#
_symmetry.space_group_name_H-M   'P 1'
#
loop_
_entity.id
_entity.type
_entity.pdbx_description
1 polymer ?
#
loop_
_entity_poly.entity_id
_entity_poly.type
_entity_poly.pdbx_seq_one_letter_code
_entity_poly.pdbx_strand_id
1 'polypeptide(L)' 'MLRGRNLMAAPPATSVRDVVDYELLFDCVHCGLCLESCPTYAVTRAEMDSPRGRIYLMKALAEGRLQLEDDAARHLD' A
#
# COMPACT_ATOMS: atom_id res chain seq x y z
N MET A 1 37.52 17.20 17.46
CA MET A 1 36.73 18.25 16.79
C MET A 1 36.81 17.94 15.29
N LEU A 2 35.83 17.33 14.64
CA LEU A 2 34.51 17.86 14.34
C LEU A 2 33.41 16.79 14.43
N ARG A 3 32.45 17.10 15.31
CA ARG A 3 30.99 17.00 15.15
C ARG A 3 30.41 15.67 14.65
N GLY A 4 29.72 15.03 15.59
CA GLY A 4 28.85 13.90 15.36
C GLY A 4 27.87 14.14 14.21
N ARG A 5 27.74 13.12 13.38
CA ARG A 5 26.58 12.93 12.54
C ARG A 5 25.38 12.84 13.48
N ASN A 6 24.65 13.94 13.60
CA ASN A 6 23.28 13.90 14.09
C ASN A 6 22.55 12.90 13.19
N LEU A 7 22.31 11.69 13.71
CA LEU A 7 21.20 10.88 13.25
C LEU A 7 19.97 11.73 13.54
N MET A 8 19.50 12.46 12.53
CA MET A 8 18.10 12.82 12.50
C MET A 8 17.38 11.47 12.49
N ALA A 9 16.84 11.06 13.65
CA ALA A 9 15.95 9.93 13.72
C ALA A 9 14.89 10.18 12.65
N ALA A 10 14.84 9.31 11.64
CA ALA A 10 13.74 9.35 10.69
C ALA A 10 12.45 9.33 11.52
N PRO A 11 11.45 10.17 11.17
CA PRO A 11 10.15 10.07 11.85
C PRO A 11 9.70 8.61 11.83
N PRO A 12 9.04 8.11 12.88
CA PRO A 12 8.55 6.73 12.87
C PRO A 12 7.72 6.56 11.59
N ALA A 13 8.08 5.59 10.76
CA ALA A 13 7.35 5.32 9.53
C ALA A 13 5.90 5.03 9.93
N THR A 14 4.97 5.91 9.53
CA THR A 14 3.54 5.70 9.75
C THR A 14 3.18 4.34 9.14
N SER A 15 2.69 3.44 9.97
CA SER A 15 2.28 2.11 9.52
C SER A 15 0.94 2.22 8.80
N VAL A 16 0.67 1.32 7.85
CA VAL A 16 -0.67 1.26 7.21
C VAL A 16 -1.78 1.06 8.26
N ARG A 17 -1.47 0.37 9.36
CA ARG A 17 -2.39 0.16 10.48
C ARG A 17 -2.69 1.44 11.28
N ASP A 18 -1.92 2.51 11.08
CA ASP A 18 -2.17 3.80 11.74
C ASP A 18 -3.25 4.62 11.02
N VAL A 19 -3.54 4.30 9.75
CA VAL A 19 -4.44 5.07 8.87
C VAL A 19 -5.53 4.24 8.20
N VAL A 20 -5.46 2.91 8.29
CA VAL A 20 -6.46 1.96 7.75
C VAL A 20 -6.89 1.01 8.86
N ASP A 21 -8.20 0.78 8.99
CA ASP A 21 -8.74 -0.29 9.82
C ASP A 21 -8.32 -1.65 9.25
N TYR A 22 -7.52 -2.38 10.01
CA TYR A 22 -6.93 -3.64 9.60
C TYR A 22 -7.98 -4.71 9.28
N GLU A 23 -9.12 -4.70 9.97
CA GLU A 23 -10.17 -5.71 9.76
C GLU A 23 -10.85 -5.54 8.39
N LEU A 24 -11.01 -4.30 7.92
CA LEU A 24 -11.60 -4.02 6.60
C LEU A 24 -10.74 -4.56 5.44
N LEU A 25 -9.45 -4.79 5.65
CA LEU A 25 -8.58 -5.37 4.62
C LEU A 25 -8.91 -6.85 4.31
N PHE A 26 -9.68 -7.52 5.19
CA PHE A 26 -10.11 -8.91 5.00
C PHE A 26 -11.45 -9.06 4.26
N ASP A 27 -12.21 -7.98 4.10
CA ASP A 27 -13.48 -7.99 3.35
C ASP A 27 -13.26 -8.32 1.86
N CYS A 28 -12.05 -8.07 1.34
CA CYS A 28 -11.69 -8.46 -0.01
C CYS A 28 -11.40 -9.96 -0.10
N VAL A 29 -12.39 -10.72 -0.58
CA VAL A 29 -12.24 -12.17 -0.87
C VAL A 29 -11.54 -12.47 -2.20
N HIS A 30 -10.90 -11.47 -2.81
CA HIS A 30 -10.19 -11.59 -4.10
C HIS A 30 -11.02 -12.07 -5.32
N CYS A 31 -12.35 -12.01 -5.27
CA CYS A 31 -13.22 -12.52 -6.34
C CYS A 31 -13.10 -11.80 -7.71
N GLY A 32 -12.63 -10.56 -7.72
CA GLY A 32 -12.42 -9.79 -8.97
C GLY A 32 -13.63 -9.03 -9.48
N LEU A 33 -14.75 -9.01 -8.76
CA LEU A 33 -15.94 -8.25 -9.16
C LEU A 33 -15.65 -6.75 -9.36
N CYS A 34 -14.76 -6.19 -8.53
CA CYS A 34 -14.35 -4.79 -8.67
C CYS A 34 -13.56 -4.49 -9.97
N LEU A 35 -12.96 -5.49 -10.61
CA LEU A 35 -12.18 -5.28 -11.84
C LEU A 35 -13.07 -4.87 -13.01
N GLU A 36 -14.26 -5.46 -13.11
CA GLU A 36 -15.26 -5.15 -14.15
C GLU A 36 -15.68 -3.68 -14.09
N SER A 37 -15.79 -3.12 -12.88
CA SER A 37 -16.21 -1.74 -12.66
C SER A 37 -15.03 -0.75 -12.57
N CYS A 38 -13.79 -1.22 -12.61
CA CYS A 38 -12.61 -0.36 -12.44
C CYS A 38 -12.18 0.26 -13.79
N PRO A 39 -12.38 1.58 -14.01
CA PRO A 39 -12.02 2.22 -15.28
C PRO A 39 -10.51 2.22 -15.53
N THR A 40 -9.69 2.35 -14.48
CA THR A 40 -8.23 2.28 -14.59
C THR A 40 -7.81 0.92 -15.10
N TYR A 41 -8.29 -0.16 -14.47
CA TYR A 41 -7.95 -1.52 -14.88
C TYR A 41 -8.45 -1.82 -16.31
N ALA A 42 -9.62 -1.32 -16.72
CA ALA A 42 -10.13 -1.52 -18.07
C ALA A 42 -9.14 -1.03 -19.15
N VAL A 43 -8.46 0.09 -18.88
CA VAL A 43 -7.47 0.71 -19.77
C VAL A 43 -6.07 0.12 -19.59
N THR A 44 -5.58 0.04 -18.34
CA THR A 44 -4.17 -0.30 -18.05
C THR A 44 -3.93 -1.80 -17.98
N ARG A 45 -4.95 -2.58 -17.63
CA ARG A 45 -4.85 -4.00 -17.23
C ARG A 45 -3.85 -4.25 -16.08
N ALA A 46 -3.46 -3.19 -15.38
CA ALA A 46 -2.60 -3.27 -14.21
C ALA A 46 -3.49 -3.45 -12.97
N GLU A 47 -3.56 -4.68 -12.46
CA GLU A 47 -4.43 -4.99 -11.33
C GLU A 47 -4.05 -4.20 -10.06
N MET A 48 -2.77 -3.88 -9.88
CA MET A 48 -2.26 -3.11 -8.74
C MET A 48 -2.89 -1.71 -8.64
N ASP A 49 -3.40 -1.18 -9.75
CA ASP A 49 -4.13 0.09 -9.82
C ASP A 49 -5.65 -0.06 -9.55
N SER A 50 -6.15 -1.29 -9.44
CA SER A 50 -7.56 -1.56 -9.13
C SER A 50 -7.83 -1.49 -7.62
N PRO A 51 -9.11 -1.33 -7.18
CA PRO A 51 -9.44 -1.38 -5.76
C PRO A 51 -8.95 -2.67 -5.07
N ARG A 52 -9.09 -3.84 -5.72
CA ARG A 52 -8.59 -5.12 -5.20
C ARG A 52 -7.07 -5.12 -5.05
N GLY A 53 -6.35 -4.64 -6.07
CA GLY A 53 -4.89 -4.57 -6.02
C GLY A 53 -4.39 -3.65 -4.91
N ARG A 54 -5.02 -2.48 -4.74
CA ARG A 54 -4.70 -1.54 -3.67
C ARG A 54 -4.96 -2.12 -2.28
N ILE A 55 -6.08 -2.82 -2.06
CA ILE A 55 -6.34 -3.53 -0.79
C ILE A 55 -5.27 -4.60 -0.54
N TYR A 56 -4.88 -5.35 -1.57
CA TYR A 56 -3.83 -6.36 -1.46
C TYR A 56 -2.46 -5.77 -1.07
N LEU A 57 -2.09 -4.63 -1.67
CA LEU A 57 -0.89 -3.87 -1.32
C LEU A 57 -0.93 -3.37 0.12
N MET A 58 -2.03 -2.73 0.52
CA MET A 58 -2.23 -2.22 1.89
C MET A 58 -2.13 -3.36 2.91
N LYS A 59 -2.72 -4.53 2.63
CA LYS A 59 -2.58 -5.73 3.49
C LYS A 59 -1.14 -6.20 3.57
N ALA A 60 -0.41 -6.25 2.45
CA ALA A 60 1.00 -6.65 2.45
C ALA A 60 1.88 -5.69 3.25
N LEU A 61 1.65 -4.38 3.14
CA LEU A 61 2.33 -3.35 3.93
C LEU A 61 1.97 -3.47 5.42
N ALA A 62 0.69 -3.64 5.76
CA ALA A 62 0.22 -3.80 7.13
C ALA A 62 0.78 -5.07 7.80
N GLU A 63 1.01 -6.13 7.03
CA GLU A 63 1.61 -7.38 7.49
C GLU A 63 3.15 -7.37 7.46
N GLY A 64 3.77 -6.27 7.02
CA GLY A 64 5.23 -6.15 6.87
C GLY A 64 5.82 -7.07 5.80
N ARG A 65 4.99 -7.64 4.91
CA ARG A 65 5.40 -8.47 3.76
C ARG A 65 5.90 -7.64 2.59
N LEU A 66 5.61 -6.35 2.59
CA LEU A 66 6.02 -5.36 1.60
C LEU A 66 6.47 -4.11 2.37
N GLN A 67 7.45 -3.36 1.85
CA GLN A 67 7.73 -2.02 2.35
C GLN A 67 7.16 -1.00 1.36
N LEU A 68 7.03 0.25 1.79
CA LEU A 68 6.55 1.31 0.92
C LEU A 68 7.71 1.81 0.04
N GLU A 69 8.14 1.01 -0.93
CA GLU A 69 9.10 1.42 -1.97
C GLU A 69 8.40 2.08 -3.18
N ASP A 70 9.17 2.75 -4.04
CA ASP A 70 8.68 3.58 -5.15
C ASP A 70 7.60 2.91 -6.02
N ASP A 71 7.74 1.61 -6.33
CA ASP A 71 6.75 0.93 -7.17
C ASP A 71 5.43 0.65 -6.44
N ALA A 72 5.48 0.24 -5.17
CA ALA A 72 4.28 0.05 -4.35
C ALA A 72 3.61 1.39 -4.05
N ALA A 73 4.41 2.43 -3.78
CA ALA A 73 3.93 3.79 -3.51
C ALA A 73 3.20 4.39 -4.73
N ARG A 74 3.69 4.15 -5.95
CA ARG A 74 3.05 4.58 -7.21
C ARG A 74 1.63 4.04 -7.39
N HIS A 75 1.30 2.92 -6.76
CA HIS A 75 -0.03 2.32 -6.84
C HIS A 75 -0.97 2.79 -5.73
N LEU A 76 -0.46 3.51 -4.71
CA LEU A 76 -1.18 3.90 -3.50
C LEU A 76 -1.29 5.41 -3.32
N ASP A 77 -0.91 6.18 -4.35
CA ASP A 77 -1.10 7.63 -4.43
C ASP A 77 -2.58 8.03 -4.69
#